data_AF-A0A6J8DT43-F1
#
_entry.id   AF-A0A6J8DT43-F1
#
_cell.length_a   1.000
_cell.length_b   1.000
_cell.length_c   1.000
_cell.angle_alpha   90.00
_cell.angle_beta   90.00
_cell.angle_gamma   90.00
#
_symmetry.space_group_name_H-M   'P 1'
#
loop_
_entity.id
_entity.type
_entity.pdbx_description
1 polymer ?
#
loop_
_entity_poly.entity_id
_entity_poly.type
_entity_poly.pdbx_seq_one_letter_code
_entity_poly.pdbx_strand_id
1 'polypeptide(L)'
;MCLLIATNAGTSPTIDVADNIHCYSRDDTNTSIDYNENNLLNPPVIIVGTGIDKISAVEKKKKDFEHYVSKILSSHAKRRHLRKSHFVSNTLPSDDKQEFKSLREDIFRHAKTLPTWGDNLPTRWIVLEKEINRKLPEHVIPYTDAEKLAMDCSFHDDSQMTLDLDSFLKFEHDIGNIIFFEDVRSFIVLDPTWLMDIFRCFVSHQYTNESIGMPEWGELEETGKLSDKLIEKLLEKVPDLSTPERKKFVLQIMEKFDIIVRPINYEARNDFYMPCMIKAEPFHNIIGRSESEYDRRTSWFCLKFNFLPPSYFNHILVSFVKRLELLVEQNRRLRMYRNIGEFQLNTSGSQTLVICLSKNAIVMQVRQLNCSEDICFSDVKDILIDLVNLIKQRYGINITYTIKFKCADGIYNSCRIDLETLMETSEYRCKEHRNAMHSSKDIYSSWLTVCK
;
A
#
# COMPACT_ATOMS: atom_id res chain seq x y z
N MET A 1 -15.24 5.76 9.58
CA MET A 1 -16.36 5.82 8.61
C MET A 1 -15.80 6.23 7.28
N CYS A 2 -16.15 5.56 6.18
CA CYS A 2 -15.64 5.90 4.85
C CYS A 2 -16.74 6.57 4.04
N LEU A 3 -16.51 7.81 3.61
CA LEU A 3 -17.39 8.54 2.70
C LEU A 3 -16.87 8.37 1.28
N LEU A 4 -17.64 7.69 0.41
CA LEU A 4 -17.29 7.56 -1.00
C LEU A 4 -18.07 8.61 -1.79
N ILE A 5 -17.34 9.59 -2.34
CA ILE A 5 -17.91 10.64 -3.19
C ILE A 5 -17.74 10.21 -4.64
N ALA A 6 -18.86 9.94 -5.33
CA ALA A 6 -18.86 9.71 -6.76
C ALA A 6 -19.12 11.04 -7.49
N THR A 7 -18.16 11.48 -8.30
CA THR A 7 -18.29 12.67 -9.15
C THR A 7 -18.42 12.27 -10.62
N ASN A 8 -19.29 12.96 -11.35
CA ASN A 8 -19.51 12.72 -12.77
C ASN A 8 -18.69 13.74 -13.58
N ALA A 9 -17.39 13.50 -13.70
CA ALA A 9 -16.49 14.35 -14.49
C ALA A 9 -16.21 13.70 -15.86
N GLY A 10 -17.16 13.80 -16.80
CA GLY A 10 -16.92 13.86 -18.26
C GLY A 10 -16.27 12.69 -19.01
N THR A 11 -15.64 11.73 -18.34
CA THR A 11 -15.10 10.49 -18.91
C THR A 11 -15.44 9.39 -17.92
N SER A 12 -15.92 8.24 -18.40
CA SER A 12 -16.44 7.13 -17.59
C SER A 12 -15.60 6.90 -16.32
N PRO A 13 -16.04 7.38 -15.13
CA PRO A 13 -15.33 7.13 -13.91
C PRO A 13 -15.85 5.79 -13.42
N THR A 14 -15.17 4.71 -13.80
CA THR A 14 -15.23 3.47 -13.01
C THR A 14 -14.54 3.76 -11.69
N ILE A 15 -15.20 4.52 -10.81
CA ILE A 15 -14.92 4.43 -9.37
C ILE A 15 -15.44 3.04 -9.02
N ASP A 16 -14.54 2.06 -9.04
CA ASP A 16 -14.89 0.71 -8.63
C ASP A 16 -15.09 0.74 -7.11
N VAL A 17 -16.34 1.01 -6.69
CA VAL A 17 -16.77 1.01 -5.30
C VAL A 17 -16.35 -0.31 -4.61
N ALA A 18 -16.16 -1.39 -5.38
CA ALA A 18 -15.68 -2.66 -4.87
C ALA A 18 -14.23 -2.60 -4.35
N ASP A 19 -13.35 -1.79 -4.93
CA ASP A 19 -11.91 -1.73 -4.65
C ASP A 19 -11.60 -1.06 -3.31
N ASN A 20 -12.28 0.05 -2.98
CA ASN A 20 -12.09 0.73 -1.68
C ASN A 20 -12.68 -0.07 -0.50
N ILE A 21 -13.71 -0.89 -0.74
CA ILE A 21 -14.33 -1.74 0.29
C ILE A 21 -13.46 -2.98 0.56
N HIS A 22 -12.69 -3.45 -0.42
CA HIS A 22 -11.87 -4.66 -0.29
C HIS A 22 -10.83 -4.58 0.83
N CYS A 23 -10.19 -3.43 1.07
CA CYS A 23 -9.15 -3.30 2.09
C CYS A 23 -9.67 -3.59 3.51
N TYR A 24 -10.97 -3.41 3.77
CA TYR A 24 -11.52 -3.42 5.12
C TYR A 24 -12.65 -4.46 5.34
N SER A 25 -12.85 -5.38 4.41
CA SER A 25 -13.92 -6.40 4.48
C SER A 25 -13.36 -7.79 4.79
N ARG A 26 -13.79 -8.43 5.89
CA ARG A 26 -13.54 -9.88 6.10
C ARG A 26 -14.28 -10.75 5.07
N ASP A 27 -13.63 -11.80 4.58
CA ASP A 27 -14.27 -12.93 3.89
C ASP A 27 -14.34 -14.10 4.90
N ASP A 28 -15.54 -14.47 5.34
CA ASP A 28 -15.76 -15.44 6.43
C ASP A 28 -15.69 -16.91 5.97
N THR A 29 -14.84 -17.23 4.99
CA THR A 29 -14.82 -18.59 4.40
C THR A 29 -13.86 -19.57 5.07
N ASN A 30 -13.09 -19.18 6.08
CA ASN A 30 -12.30 -20.14 6.85
C ASN A 30 -12.21 -19.79 8.34
N THR A 31 -12.48 -20.81 9.15
CA THR A 31 -12.32 -20.96 10.61
C THR A 31 -13.43 -20.41 11.51
N SER A 32 -14.10 -21.38 12.16
CA SER A 32 -14.85 -21.31 13.41
C SER A 32 -13.96 -20.83 14.54
N ILE A 33 -13.70 -19.52 14.59
CA ILE A 33 -13.10 -18.86 15.75
C ILE A 33 -14.24 -18.16 16.48
N ASP A 34 -14.32 -18.48 17.76
CA ASP A 34 -15.32 -18.03 18.72
C ASP A 34 -15.60 -16.53 18.60
N TYR A 35 -16.89 -16.20 18.64
CA TYR A 35 -17.38 -14.83 18.70
C TYR A 35 -17.09 -14.25 20.10
N ASN A 36 -15.84 -13.84 20.34
CA ASN A 36 -15.44 -12.81 21.30
C ASN A 36 -13.92 -12.59 21.16
N GLU A 37 -13.48 -11.33 21.33
CA GLU A 37 -12.09 -10.86 21.22
C GLU A 37 -11.57 -10.57 19.80
N ASN A 38 -12.27 -9.64 19.11
CA ASN A 38 -11.71 -8.43 18.49
C ASN A 38 -12.63 -7.96 17.35
N ASN A 39 -13.50 -7.01 17.69
CA ASN A 39 -14.39 -6.25 16.79
C ASN A 39 -13.60 -5.40 15.77
N LEU A 40 -12.84 -6.04 14.87
CA LEU A 40 -12.17 -5.32 13.78
C LEU A 40 -13.18 -4.92 12.70
N LEU A 41 -13.63 -3.67 12.82
CA LEU A 41 -14.04 -2.70 11.79
C LEU A 41 -14.70 -3.31 10.54
N ASN A 42 -16.04 -3.39 10.54
CA ASN A 42 -16.81 -3.23 9.31
C ASN A 42 -17.02 -1.73 9.08
N PRO A 43 -16.10 -0.97 8.45
CA PRO A 43 -16.28 0.47 8.34
C PRO A 43 -17.58 0.76 7.60
N PRO A 44 -18.48 1.58 8.17
CA PRO A 44 -19.70 1.98 7.49
C PRO A 44 -19.32 2.81 6.27
N VAL A 45 -19.89 2.44 5.12
CA VAL A 45 -19.73 3.13 3.84
C VAL A 45 -21.03 3.82 3.49
N ILE A 46 -20.94 5.11 3.22
CA ILE A 46 -22.02 5.92 2.68
C ILE A 46 -21.61 6.35 1.27
N ILE A 47 -22.47 6.09 0.29
CA ILE A 47 -22.26 6.53 -1.09
C ILE A 47 -22.91 7.89 -1.25
N VAL A 48 -22.18 8.89 -1.75
CA VAL A 48 -22.74 10.20 -2.07
C VAL A 48 -22.58 10.47 -3.56
N GLY A 49 -23.71 10.41 -4.28
CA GLY A 49 -23.81 10.84 -5.67
C GLY A 49 -23.98 12.36 -5.73
N THR A 50 -23.03 13.05 -6.34
CA THR A 50 -23.04 14.52 -6.46
C THR A 50 -23.49 14.97 -7.85
N GLY A 51 -23.90 16.24 -7.97
CA GLY A 51 -24.23 16.84 -9.28
C GLY A 51 -25.56 16.40 -9.87
N ILE A 52 -26.56 16.03 -9.05
CA ILE A 52 -27.88 15.64 -9.57
C ILE A 52 -28.61 16.78 -10.28
N ASP A 53 -28.20 18.02 -10.03
CA ASP A 53 -28.66 19.22 -10.75
C ASP A 53 -28.29 19.20 -12.24
N LYS A 54 -27.30 18.40 -12.64
CA LYS A 54 -26.80 18.32 -14.02
C LYS A 54 -27.43 17.19 -14.84
N ILE A 55 -28.37 16.44 -14.27
CA ILE A 55 -28.95 15.27 -14.93
C ILE A 55 -30.47 15.39 -15.08
N SER A 56 -30.96 15.06 -16.28
CA SER A 56 -32.39 14.84 -16.51
C SER A 56 -32.84 13.48 -15.96
N ALA A 57 -34.14 13.35 -15.69
CA ALA A 57 -34.76 12.13 -15.15
C ALA A 57 -34.10 11.61 -13.87
N VAL A 58 -33.84 12.52 -12.92
CA VAL A 58 -33.15 12.27 -11.64
C VAL A 58 -33.65 11.00 -10.95
N GLU A 59 -34.96 10.87 -10.79
CA GLU A 59 -35.55 9.76 -10.03
C GLU A 59 -35.31 8.39 -10.69
N LYS A 60 -35.38 8.33 -12.03
CA LYS A 60 -35.05 7.11 -12.77
C LYS A 60 -33.58 6.75 -12.57
N LYS A 61 -32.67 7.71 -12.72
CA LYS A 61 -31.22 7.48 -12.58
C LYS A 61 -30.82 7.06 -11.17
N LYS A 62 -31.46 7.61 -10.13
CA LYS A 62 -31.28 7.16 -8.74
C LYS A 62 -31.63 5.68 -8.59
N LYS A 63 -32.83 5.28 -9.05
CA LYS A 63 -33.28 3.89 -9.00
C LYS A 63 -32.39 2.95 -9.81
N ASP A 64 -31.98 3.37 -11.01
CA ASP A 64 -31.08 2.58 -11.86
C ASP A 64 -29.72 2.37 -11.16
N PHE A 65 -29.17 3.40 -10.52
CA PHE A 65 -27.93 3.31 -9.74
C PHE A 65 -28.07 2.38 -8.52
N GLU A 66 -29.13 2.55 -7.73
CA GLU A 66 -29.39 1.70 -6.56
C GLU A 66 -29.58 0.23 -6.95
N HIS A 67 -30.29 -0.03 -8.05
CA HIS A 67 -30.43 -1.35 -8.62
C HIS A 67 -29.08 -1.92 -9.06
N TYR A 68 -28.25 -1.11 -9.75
CA TYR A 68 -26.91 -1.51 -10.16
C TYR A 68 -26.01 -1.87 -8.98
N VAL A 69 -25.96 -1.02 -7.94
CA VAL A 69 -25.19 -1.28 -6.71
C VAL A 69 -25.71 -2.54 -6.02
N SER A 70 -27.02 -2.71 -5.92
CA SER A 70 -27.62 -3.92 -5.33
C SER A 70 -27.30 -5.17 -6.15
N LYS A 71 -27.19 -5.07 -7.48
CA LYS A 71 -26.82 -6.18 -8.36
C LYS A 71 -25.34 -6.56 -8.20
N ILE A 72 -24.45 -5.57 -8.12
CA ILE A 72 -23.01 -5.82 -7.91
C ILE A 72 -22.77 -6.43 -6.53
N LEU A 73 -23.37 -5.84 -5.50
CA LEU A 73 -23.12 -6.25 -4.13
C LEU A 73 -23.95 -7.45 -3.70
N SER A 74 -25.07 -7.75 -4.38
CA SER A 74 -25.98 -8.90 -4.20
C SER A 74 -25.75 -9.70 -2.90
N SER A 75 -25.24 -10.93 -3.00
CA SER A 75 -24.84 -11.80 -1.89
C SER A 75 -23.37 -11.62 -1.45
N HIS A 76 -22.67 -10.61 -1.98
CA HIS A 76 -21.28 -10.35 -1.65
C HIS A 76 -21.17 -9.90 -0.19
N ALA A 77 -20.22 -10.46 0.57
CA ALA A 77 -19.92 -10.09 1.96
C ALA A 77 -19.84 -8.56 2.20
N LYS A 78 -19.37 -7.81 1.19
CA LYS A 78 -19.24 -6.35 1.19
C LYS A 78 -20.55 -5.58 1.34
N ARG A 79 -21.69 -6.19 1.00
CA ARG A 79 -23.01 -5.56 1.15
C ARG A 79 -23.27 -5.06 2.57
N ARG A 80 -22.66 -5.72 3.56
CA ARG A 80 -22.71 -5.37 4.99
C ARG A 80 -21.96 -4.08 5.34
N HIS A 81 -21.14 -3.51 4.47
CA HIS A 81 -20.46 -2.23 4.69
C HIS A 81 -21.28 -1.06 4.18
N LEU A 82 -22.01 -1.25 3.07
CA LEU A 82 -22.87 -0.23 2.49
C LEU A 82 -24.09 0.05 3.39
N ARG A 83 -24.15 1.25 3.95
CA ARG A 83 -25.27 1.70 4.79
C ARG A 83 -26.38 2.32 3.97
N LYS A 84 -26.04 3.33 3.16
CA LYS A 84 -27.00 4.11 2.40
C LYS A 84 -26.34 4.87 1.26
N SER A 85 -27.15 5.25 0.28
CA SER A 85 -26.79 6.17 -0.79
C SER A 85 -27.52 7.50 -0.58
N HIS A 86 -26.80 8.61 -0.71
CA HIS A 86 -27.34 9.96 -0.75
C HIS A 86 -27.06 10.57 -2.10
N PHE A 87 -27.97 11.41 -2.57
CA PHE A 87 -27.84 12.09 -3.85
C PHE A 87 -28.05 13.58 -3.63
N VAL A 88 -27.03 14.38 -3.92
CA VAL A 88 -26.98 15.81 -3.59
C VAL A 88 -26.78 16.66 -4.83
N SER A 89 -27.39 17.86 -4.83
CA SER A 89 -27.23 18.87 -5.89
C SER A 89 -26.23 19.93 -5.45
N ASN A 90 -25.36 20.34 -6.39
CA ASN A 90 -24.19 21.20 -6.16
C ASN A 90 -24.50 22.70 -6.31
N THR A 91 -25.70 23.06 -6.77
CA THR A 91 -26.04 24.43 -7.22
C THR A 91 -26.91 25.23 -6.25
N LEU A 92 -27.28 24.65 -5.10
CA LEU A 92 -28.19 25.28 -4.16
C LEU A 92 -27.56 25.28 -2.76
N PRO A 93 -27.79 26.33 -1.94
CA PRO A 93 -27.16 26.49 -0.62
C PRO A 93 -27.37 25.27 0.31
N SER A 94 -26.36 24.98 1.14
CA SER A 94 -26.27 23.74 1.96
C SER A 94 -27.19 23.68 3.17
N ASP A 95 -27.69 24.81 3.64
CA ASP A 95 -28.23 24.92 5.01
C ASP A 95 -29.74 24.66 5.08
N ASP A 96 -30.46 24.79 3.95
CA ASP A 96 -31.91 24.56 3.87
C ASP A 96 -32.30 23.23 3.22
N LYS A 97 -31.33 22.36 2.92
CA LYS A 97 -31.57 21.11 2.19
C LYS A 97 -31.70 19.89 3.08
N GLN A 98 -32.88 19.27 2.97
CA GLN A 98 -33.20 18.00 3.60
C GLN A 98 -32.19 16.88 3.27
N GLU A 99 -31.55 16.90 2.09
CA GLU A 99 -30.59 15.87 1.69
C GLU A 99 -29.27 15.96 2.46
N PHE A 100 -28.73 17.16 2.66
CA PHE A 100 -27.52 17.37 3.48
C PHE A 100 -27.81 17.14 4.95
N LYS A 101 -28.99 17.55 5.42
CA LYS A 101 -29.44 17.24 6.78
C LYS A 101 -29.51 15.72 7.00
N SER A 102 -30.15 14.99 6.09
CA SER A 102 -30.23 13.52 6.16
C SER A 102 -28.85 12.86 6.09
N LEU A 103 -27.93 13.37 5.26
CA LEU A 103 -26.56 12.86 5.19
C LEU A 103 -25.82 13.07 6.53
N ARG A 104 -25.90 14.28 7.12
CA ARG A 104 -25.29 14.58 8.42
C ARG A 104 -25.86 13.71 9.54
N GLU A 105 -27.18 13.51 9.55
CA GLU A 105 -27.86 12.63 10.52
C GLU A 105 -27.39 11.17 10.38
N ASP A 106 -27.24 10.68 9.15
CA ASP A 106 -26.77 9.32 8.88
C ASP A 106 -25.28 9.15 9.26
N ILE A 107 -24.44 10.14 8.97
CA ILE A 107 -23.04 10.19 9.44
C ILE A 107 -23.02 10.15 10.98
N PHE A 108 -23.79 11.01 11.66
CA PHE A 108 -23.80 11.02 13.12
C PHE A 108 -24.31 9.68 13.70
N ARG A 109 -25.37 9.11 13.12
CA ARG A 109 -25.92 7.83 13.56
C ARG A 109 -24.91 6.70 13.42
N HIS A 110 -24.17 6.65 12.32
CA HIS A 110 -23.16 5.59 12.09
C HIS A 110 -21.88 5.83 12.88
N ALA A 111 -21.50 7.08 13.19
CA ALA A 111 -20.37 7.37 14.05
C ALA A 111 -20.57 6.76 15.45
N LYS A 112 -21.79 6.82 15.99
CA LYS A 112 -22.16 6.19 17.26
C LYS A 112 -22.07 4.67 17.30
N THR A 113 -21.98 4.02 16.14
CA THR A 113 -21.85 2.57 16.04
C THR A 113 -20.40 2.11 15.96
N LEU A 114 -19.44 3.04 15.90
CA LEU A 114 -18.03 2.70 15.89
C LEU A 114 -17.62 2.17 17.27
N PRO A 115 -16.76 1.14 17.35
CA PRO A 115 -16.32 0.56 18.61
C PRO A 115 -15.68 1.58 19.55
N THR A 116 -14.99 2.57 18.99
CA THR A 116 -14.31 3.62 19.74
C THR A 116 -15.25 4.71 20.29
N TRP A 117 -16.53 4.67 19.91
CA TRP A 117 -17.49 5.65 20.37
C TRP A 117 -17.85 5.42 21.84
N GLY A 118 -17.53 6.40 22.69
CA GLY A 118 -17.77 6.30 24.13
C GLY A 118 -16.61 5.70 24.91
N ASP A 119 -15.46 5.47 24.27
CA ASP A 119 -14.22 5.10 24.97
C ASP A 119 -13.86 6.17 26.01
N ASN A 120 -13.45 5.72 27.19
CA ASN A 120 -13.01 6.60 28.26
C ASN A 120 -11.56 6.99 28.01
N LEU A 121 -11.32 8.25 27.68
CA LEU A 121 -9.98 8.81 27.55
C LEU A 121 -9.60 9.62 28.80
N PRO A 122 -8.31 9.69 29.17
CA PRO A 122 -7.87 10.54 30.27
C PRO A 122 -8.23 12.01 30.03
N THR A 123 -8.88 12.67 30.99
CA THR A 123 -9.29 14.08 30.87
C THR A 123 -8.11 15.02 30.56
N ARG A 124 -6.91 14.69 31.06
CA ARG A 124 -5.68 15.46 30.78
C ARG A 124 -5.27 15.45 29.31
N TRP A 125 -5.61 14.40 28.55
CA TRP A 125 -5.36 14.36 27.11
C TRP A 125 -6.15 15.44 26.37
N ILE A 126 -7.36 15.78 26.82
CA ILE A 126 -8.18 16.86 26.24
C ILE A 126 -7.50 18.23 26.40
N VAL A 127 -6.81 18.45 27.53
CA VAL A 127 -6.09 19.71 27.77
C VAL A 127 -4.86 19.77 26.86
N LEU A 128 -4.09 18.69 26.80
CA LEU A 128 -2.92 18.59 25.94
C LEU A 128 -3.28 18.71 24.44
N GLU A 129 -4.33 18.03 23.99
CA GLU A 129 -4.86 18.13 22.63
C GLU A 129 -5.18 19.58 22.26
N LYS A 130 -5.79 20.35 23.17
CA LYS A 130 -6.06 21.78 22.94
C LYS A 130 -4.77 22.59 22.80
N GLU A 131 -3.76 22.35 23.62
CA GLU A 131 -2.49 23.05 23.52
C GLU A 131 -1.74 22.68 22.22
N ILE A 132 -1.75 21.41 21.84
CA ILE A 132 -1.18 20.94 20.56
C ILE A 132 -1.93 21.55 19.37
N ASN A 133 -3.26 21.63 19.42
CA ASN A 133 -4.05 22.26 18.37
C ASN A 133 -3.75 23.76 18.20
N ARG A 134 -3.34 24.46 19.25
CA ARG A 134 -2.85 25.86 19.12
C ARG A 134 -1.53 25.95 18.36
N LYS A 135 -0.77 24.85 18.31
CA LYS A 135 0.49 24.70 17.58
C LYS A 135 0.31 24.21 16.14
N LEU A 136 -0.93 23.90 15.71
CA LEU A 136 -1.23 23.43 14.36
C LEU A 136 -0.62 24.29 13.23
N PRO A 137 -0.58 25.64 13.31
CA PRO A 137 0.06 26.47 12.29
C PRO A 137 1.58 26.25 12.13
N GLU A 138 2.25 25.58 13.08
CA GLU A 138 3.67 25.23 12.97
C GLU A 138 3.89 23.95 12.14
N HIS A 139 2.82 23.19 11.85
CA HIS A 139 2.74 21.92 11.13
C HIS A 139 3.55 20.74 11.72
N VAL A 140 4.73 21.01 12.28
CA VAL A 140 5.65 20.06 12.89
C VAL A 140 6.35 20.73 14.08
N ILE A 141 6.37 20.03 15.21
CA ILE A 141 7.04 20.50 16.44
C ILE A 141 8.10 19.49 16.90
N PRO A 142 9.18 19.94 17.57
CA PRO A 142 10.07 19.04 18.29
C PRO A 142 9.32 18.25 19.35
N TYR A 143 9.68 16.99 19.54
CA TYR A 143 9.07 16.17 20.61
C TYR A 143 9.29 16.79 22.00
N THR A 144 10.45 17.42 22.23
CA THR A 144 10.73 18.16 23.47
C THR A 144 9.76 19.30 23.75
N ASP A 145 9.13 19.87 22.72
CA ASP A 145 8.13 20.90 22.91
C ASP A 145 6.78 20.29 23.31
N ALA A 146 6.44 19.12 22.78
CA ALA A 146 5.29 18.35 23.29
C ALA A 146 5.49 17.91 24.75
N GLU A 147 6.72 17.56 25.15
CA GLU A 147 7.04 17.28 26.57
C GLU A 147 6.79 18.49 27.47
N LYS A 148 7.21 19.69 27.07
CA LYS A 148 6.93 20.93 27.82
C LYS A 148 5.43 21.19 27.93
N LEU A 149 4.70 21.03 26.82
CA LEU A 149 3.24 21.18 26.84
C LEU A 149 2.57 20.15 27.77
N ALA A 150 3.06 18.91 27.79
CA ALA A 150 2.55 17.88 28.70
C ALA A 150 2.80 18.25 30.17
N MET A 151 4.01 18.73 30.52
CA MET A 151 4.32 19.23 31.87
C MET A 151 3.36 20.34 32.28
N ASP A 152 3.14 21.33 31.41
CA ASP A 152 2.21 22.44 31.67
C ASP A 152 0.75 21.97 31.82
N CYS A 153 0.38 20.87 31.14
CA CYS A 153 -0.94 20.23 31.21
C CYS A 153 -1.11 19.27 32.40
N SER A 154 -0.28 19.39 33.42
CA SER A 154 -0.33 18.60 34.66
C SER A 154 0.05 17.13 34.55
N PHE A 155 0.97 16.81 33.65
CA PHE A 155 1.68 15.53 33.65
C PHE A 155 2.85 15.61 34.66
N HIS A 156 2.53 15.73 35.96
CA HIS A 156 3.52 16.04 37.02
C HIS A 156 4.27 14.83 37.59
N ASP A 157 3.94 13.60 37.15
CA ASP A 157 4.69 12.40 37.55
C ASP A 157 5.81 12.15 36.53
N ASP A 158 7.00 12.71 36.82
CA ASP A 158 8.20 12.59 35.98
C ASP A 158 8.53 11.13 35.60
N SER A 159 8.15 10.15 36.45
CA SER A 159 8.45 8.74 36.22
C SER A 159 7.58 8.09 35.13
N GLN A 160 6.41 8.65 34.84
CA GLN A 160 5.42 8.09 33.91
C GLN A 160 4.99 9.06 32.80
N MET A 161 5.38 10.33 32.88
CA MET A 161 5.01 11.36 31.91
C MET A 161 5.34 10.95 30.48
N THR A 162 6.55 10.47 30.22
CA THR A 162 7.01 10.09 28.88
C THR A 162 6.15 8.96 28.28
N LEU A 163 5.80 7.97 29.09
CA LEU A 163 4.95 6.85 28.66
C LEU A 163 3.52 7.30 28.36
N ASP A 164 2.99 8.22 29.15
CA ASP A 164 1.64 8.75 28.96
C ASP A 164 1.56 9.69 27.75
N LEU A 165 2.58 10.54 27.53
CA LEU A 165 2.71 11.34 26.33
C LEU A 165 2.82 10.45 25.08
N ASP A 166 3.64 9.39 25.12
CA ASP A 166 3.73 8.45 24.01
C ASP A 166 2.39 7.74 23.75
N SER A 167 1.66 7.40 24.81
CA SER A 167 0.33 6.77 24.68
C SER A 167 -0.67 7.73 24.03
N PHE A 168 -0.63 9.01 24.42
CA PHE A 168 -1.42 10.07 23.78
C PHE A 168 -1.04 10.25 22.30
N LEU A 169 0.25 10.37 21.99
CA LEU A 169 0.72 10.57 20.61
C LEU A 169 0.44 9.36 19.72
N LYS A 170 0.58 8.14 20.24
CA LYS A 170 0.20 6.91 19.54
C LYS A 170 -1.30 6.88 19.27
N PHE A 171 -2.13 7.24 20.25
CA PHE A 171 -3.57 7.34 20.06
C PHE A 171 -3.95 8.36 18.96
N GLU A 172 -3.41 9.57 19.02
CA GLU A 172 -3.65 10.61 18.01
C GLU A 172 -3.12 10.20 16.62
N HIS A 173 -2.03 9.43 16.57
CA HIS A 173 -1.50 8.86 15.33
C HIS A 173 -2.44 7.81 14.73
N ASP A 174 -2.95 6.89 15.55
CA ASP A 174 -3.83 5.80 15.12
C ASP A 174 -5.16 6.30 14.57
N ILE A 175 -5.67 7.41 15.09
CA ILE A 175 -6.89 8.07 14.55
C ILE A 175 -6.59 9.03 13.39
N GLY A 176 -5.32 9.27 13.07
CA GLY A 176 -4.86 10.05 11.93
C GLY A 176 -4.89 11.57 12.13
N ASN A 177 -4.94 12.05 13.37
CA ASN A 177 -4.87 13.48 13.70
C ASN A 177 -3.44 14.01 13.61
N ILE A 178 -2.45 13.19 14.00
CA ILE A 178 -1.01 13.53 13.93
C ILE A 178 -0.22 12.39 13.30
N ILE A 179 1.07 12.62 12.97
CA ILE A 179 2.01 11.54 12.63
C ILE A 179 3.13 11.48 13.66
N PHE A 180 3.25 10.33 14.31
CA PHE A 180 4.27 10.04 15.32
C PHE A 180 4.79 8.62 15.16
N PHE A 181 6.11 8.46 15.13
CA PHE A 181 6.78 7.16 15.18
C PHE A 181 7.78 7.17 16.34
N GLU A 182 7.67 6.18 17.22
CA GLU A 182 8.49 6.09 18.43
C GLU A 182 9.99 6.01 18.13
N ASP A 183 10.37 5.39 17.00
CA ASP A 183 11.76 5.29 16.58
C ASP A 183 12.22 6.44 15.65
N VAL A 184 11.33 7.40 15.36
CA VAL A 184 11.63 8.68 14.69
C VAL A 184 11.14 9.84 15.56
N ARG A 185 11.46 9.76 16.85
CA ARG A 185 10.89 10.60 17.92
C ARG A 185 11.30 12.07 17.87
N SER A 186 12.24 12.49 17.01
CA SER A 186 12.78 13.86 17.08
C SER A 186 11.71 14.95 16.87
N PHE A 187 10.69 14.67 16.08
CA PHE A 187 9.61 15.59 15.77
C PHE A 187 8.26 14.88 15.70
N ILE A 188 7.19 15.66 15.82
CA ILE A 188 5.80 15.24 15.70
C ILE A 188 5.16 16.08 14.60
N VAL A 189 4.52 15.43 13.61
CA VAL A 189 3.75 16.14 12.59
C VAL A 189 2.35 16.38 13.13
N LEU A 190 2.00 17.64 13.34
CA LEU A 190 0.68 18.06 13.82
C LEU A 190 -0.35 18.15 12.71
N ASP A 191 0.09 18.38 11.47
CA ASP A 191 -0.77 18.49 10.31
C ASP A 191 -0.42 17.40 9.27
N PRO A 192 -1.12 16.26 9.27
CA PRO A 192 -0.94 15.23 8.27
C PRO A 192 -1.20 15.71 6.84
N THR A 193 -2.05 16.74 6.64
CA THR A 193 -2.33 17.28 5.30
C THR A 193 -1.11 18.01 4.74
N TRP A 194 -0.43 18.81 5.57
CA TRP A 194 0.84 19.44 5.22
C TRP A 194 1.89 18.40 4.81
N LEU A 195 1.99 17.27 5.53
CA LEU A 195 2.90 16.18 5.16
C LEU A 195 2.53 15.56 3.81
N MET A 196 1.23 15.40 3.53
CA MET A 196 0.77 14.91 2.24
C MET A 196 1.10 15.88 1.10
N ASP A 197 1.06 17.18 1.34
CA ASP A 197 1.48 18.19 0.36
C ASP A 197 2.98 18.12 0.08
N ILE A 198 3.80 17.84 1.09
CA ILE A 198 5.23 17.52 0.89
C ILE A 198 5.38 16.27 0.02
N PHE A 199 4.68 15.18 0.32
CA PHE A 199 4.77 13.96 -0.49
C PHE A 199 4.34 14.19 -1.95
N ARG A 200 3.34 15.05 -2.18
CA ARG A 200 2.90 15.44 -3.52
C ARG A 200 4.02 16.08 -4.34
N CYS A 201 4.92 16.84 -3.73
CA CYS A 201 6.09 17.42 -4.38
C CYS A 201 7.04 16.34 -4.94
N PHE A 202 7.13 15.17 -4.30
CA PHE A 202 8.00 14.08 -4.76
C PHE A 202 7.36 13.21 -5.86
N VAL A 203 6.02 13.18 -5.96
CA VAL A 203 5.32 12.24 -6.86
C VAL A 203 4.73 12.87 -8.12
N SER A 204 4.55 14.20 -8.18
CA SER A 204 3.84 14.84 -9.29
C SER A 204 4.51 16.11 -9.77
N HIS A 205 4.82 16.13 -11.08
CA HIS A 205 5.35 17.30 -11.78
C HIS A 205 4.45 18.54 -11.67
N GLN A 206 3.15 18.37 -11.48
CA GLN A 206 2.19 19.49 -11.45
C GLN A 206 2.39 20.41 -10.24
N TYR A 207 2.93 19.89 -9.14
CA TYR A 207 3.26 20.68 -7.95
C TYR A 207 4.61 21.38 -8.09
N THR A 208 5.36 21.02 -9.12
CA THR A 208 6.70 21.52 -9.40
C THR A 208 6.69 22.04 -10.85
N ASN A 209 6.06 23.20 -11.10
CA ASN A 209 5.98 23.82 -12.43
C ASN A 209 7.35 23.96 -13.16
N GLU A 210 8.47 23.79 -12.43
CA GLU A 210 9.86 23.84 -12.88
C GLU A 210 10.54 22.47 -13.03
N SER A 211 9.91 21.35 -12.61
CA SER A 211 10.50 20.01 -12.77
C SER A 211 10.42 19.51 -14.22
N ILE A 212 9.57 20.14 -15.03
CA ILE A 212 9.50 19.92 -16.47
C ILE A 212 10.86 20.32 -17.07
N GLY A 213 11.66 19.33 -17.43
CA GLY A 213 12.99 19.52 -18.02
C GLY A 213 14.17 19.44 -17.03
N MET A 214 13.94 19.12 -15.75
CA MET A 214 15.03 18.85 -14.81
C MET A 214 15.66 17.46 -15.08
N PRO A 215 16.97 17.37 -15.35
CA PRO A 215 17.64 16.08 -15.57
C PRO A 215 17.49 15.12 -14.39
N GLU A 216 17.51 15.65 -13.16
CA GLU A 216 17.38 14.83 -11.95
C GLU A 216 16.00 14.19 -11.81
N TRP A 217 14.94 14.85 -12.30
CA TRP A 217 13.61 14.26 -12.32
C TRP A 217 13.50 13.15 -13.37
N GLY A 218 14.11 13.36 -14.54
CA GLY A 218 14.22 12.31 -15.57
C GLY A 218 14.96 11.07 -15.04
N GLU A 219 16.04 11.27 -14.29
CA GLU A 219 16.77 10.18 -13.63
C GLU A 219 15.92 9.44 -12.59
N LEU A 220 15.13 10.16 -11.78
CA LEU A 220 14.20 9.58 -10.83
C LEU A 220 13.14 8.70 -11.52
N GLU A 221 12.53 9.18 -12.60
CA GLU A 221 11.55 8.38 -13.34
C GLU A 221 12.17 7.16 -14.02
N GLU A 222 13.40 7.32 -14.52
CA GLU A 222 14.07 6.29 -15.29
C GLU A 222 14.61 5.19 -14.37
N THR A 223 15.28 5.56 -13.27
CA THR A 223 16.03 4.62 -12.42
C THR A 223 15.42 4.42 -11.03
N GLY A 224 14.49 5.29 -10.63
CA GLY A 224 14.00 5.38 -9.27
C GLY A 224 14.92 6.13 -8.32
N LYS A 225 16.11 6.54 -8.76
CA LYS A 225 17.08 7.21 -7.90
C LYS A 225 16.59 8.61 -7.53
N LEU A 226 16.42 8.84 -6.24
CA LEU A 226 16.12 10.15 -5.66
C LEU A 226 17.44 10.79 -5.21
N SER A 227 18.01 11.66 -6.05
CA SER A 227 19.29 12.32 -5.78
C SER A 227 19.18 13.42 -4.73
N ASP A 228 20.26 13.64 -3.96
CA ASP A 228 20.33 14.72 -2.96
C ASP A 228 19.99 16.08 -3.57
N LYS A 229 20.49 16.36 -4.78
CA LYS A 229 20.19 17.60 -5.51
C LYS A 229 18.70 17.76 -5.82
N LEU A 230 17.98 16.67 -6.10
CA LEU A 230 16.53 16.74 -6.29
C LEU A 230 15.82 16.95 -4.96
N ILE A 231 16.23 16.24 -3.90
CA ILE A 231 15.69 16.41 -2.54
C ILE A 231 15.83 17.87 -2.10
N GLU A 232 17.01 18.47 -2.24
CA GLU A 232 17.26 19.87 -1.88
C GLU A 232 16.31 20.82 -2.60
N LYS A 233 16.21 20.73 -3.93
CA LYS A 233 15.33 21.57 -4.75
C LYS A 233 13.83 21.39 -4.41
N LEU A 234 13.40 20.17 -4.09
CA LEU A 234 12.00 19.89 -3.74
C LEU A 234 11.66 20.44 -2.35
N LEU A 235 12.56 20.28 -1.38
CA LEU A 235 12.34 20.69 0.00
C LEU A 235 12.60 22.18 0.24
N GLU A 236 13.42 22.85 -0.58
CA GLU A 236 13.61 24.32 -0.54
C GLU A 236 12.30 25.09 -0.68
N LYS A 237 11.30 24.51 -1.34
CA LYS A 237 9.98 25.12 -1.56
C LYS A 237 9.07 25.04 -0.35
N VAL A 238 9.48 24.34 0.70
CA VAL A 238 8.70 24.13 1.93
C VAL A 238 9.38 24.92 3.05
N PRO A 239 8.88 26.13 3.39
CA PRO A 239 9.53 27.03 4.36
C PRO A 239 9.82 26.35 5.71
N ASP A 240 8.92 25.46 6.15
CA ASP A 240 9.02 24.75 7.42
C ASP A 240 10.12 23.69 7.46
N LEU A 241 10.73 23.36 6.31
CA LEU A 241 11.83 22.39 6.16
C LEU A 241 13.18 23.07 5.88
N SER A 242 13.32 24.32 6.29
CA SER A 242 14.55 25.10 6.08
C SER A 242 15.77 24.55 6.82
N THR A 243 15.59 23.76 7.89
CA THR A 243 16.72 23.18 8.65
C THR A 243 17.08 21.76 8.19
N PRO A 244 18.38 21.37 8.22
CA PRO A 244 18.81 20.01 7.87
C PRO A 244 18.13 18.91 8.69
N GLU A 245 17.87 19.17 9.97
CA GLU A 245 17.23 18.22 10.88
C GLU A 245 15.80 17.91 10.46
N ARG A 246 15.04 18.93 10.06
CA ARG A 246 13.66 18.76 9.59
C ARG A 246 13.60 18.07 8.23
N LYS A 247 14.54 18.36 7.32
CA LYS A 247 14.67 17.63 6.04
C LYS A 247 14.94 16.14 6.31
N LYS A 248 15.91 15.84 7.18
CA LYS A 248 16.23 14.47 7.57
C LYS A 248 15.02 13.76 8.19
N PHE A 249 14.29 14.44 9.08
CA PHE A 249 13.09 13.91 9.69
C PHE A 249 12.04 13.52 8.64
N VAL A 250 11.73 14.39 7.68
CA VAL A 250 10.76 14.09 6.61
C VAL A 250 11.19 12.87 5.80
N LEU A 251 12.47 12.73 5.47
CA LEU A 251 12.97 11.56 4.76
C LEU A 251 12.79 10.27 5.59
N GLN A 252 13.04 10.32 6.91
CA GLN A 252 12.76 9.18 7.80
C GLN A 252 11.28 8.82 7.83
N ILE A 253 10.39 9.82 7.82
CA ILE A 253 8.93 9.59 7.72
C ILE A 253 8.57 8.98 6.35
N MET A 254 9.19 9.41 5.25
CA MET A 254 8.99 8.80 3.93
C MET A 254 9.48 7.34 3.89
N GLU A 255 10.60 7.02 4.55
CA GLU A 255 11.07 5.64 4.73
C GLU A 255 10.08 4.80 5.55
N LYS A 256 9.48 5.41 6.58
CA LYS A 256 8.43 4.74 7.38
C LYS A 256 7.24 4.39 6.51
N PHE A 257 6.77 5.28 5.66
CA PHE A 257 5.66 4.99 4.74
C PHE A 257 6.03 4.10 3.55
N ASP A 258 7.26 3.60 3.47
CA ASP A 258 7.81 2.84 2.33
C ASP A 258 7.64 3.59 1.00
N ILE A 259 7.71 4.93 1.05
CA ILE A 259 7.71 5.77 -0.15
C ILE A 259 9.11 5.71 -0.77
N ILE A 260 10.14 5.86 0.07
CA ILE A 260 11.55 5.75 -0.30
C ILE A 260 12.22 4.58 0.43
N VAL A 261 13.35 4.14 -0.13
CA VAL A 261 14.15 3.04 0.42
C VAL A 261 15.64 3.25 0.14
N ARG A 262 16.48 2.81 1.07
CA ARG A 262 17.92 2.63 0.86
C ARG A 262 18.21 1.14 0.61
N PRO A 263 18.86 0.76 -0.50
CA PRO A 263 19.27 -0.61 -0.74
C PRO A 263 20.30 -1.09 0.29
N ILE A 264 20.21 -2.36 0.70
CA ILE A 264 21.04 -2.95 1.78
C ILE A 264 22.56 -2.73 1.61
N ASN A 265 23.08 -2.84 0.38
CA ASN A 265 24.51 -2.66 0.10
C ASN A 265 24.92 -1.22 -0.24
N TYR A 266 23.94 -0.32 -0.26
CA TYR A 266 24.15 1.08 -0.57
C TYR A 266 24.11 1.93 0.69
N GLU A 267 24.09 1.39 1.92
CA GLU A 267 24.16 2.23 3.13
C GLU A 267 25.40 3.13 3.20
N ALA A 268 26.49 2.78 2.50
CA ALA A 268 27.67 3.64 2.34
C ALA A 268 27.45 4.85 1.39
N ARG A 269 26.35 4.86 0.63
CA ARG A 269 25.92 5.93 -0.27
C ARG A 269 24.58 6.45 0.25
N ASN A 270 24.46 7.73 0.55
CA ASN A 270 23.19 8.32 1.01
C ASN A 270 22.08 8.36 -0.07
N ASP A 271 22.15 7.52 -1.11
CA ASP A 271 21.22 7.49 -2.22
C ASP A 271 19.88 6.84 -1.81
N PHE A 272 18.79 7.60 -1.93
CA PHE A 272 17.44 7.07 -1.79
C PHE A 272 16.90 6.59 -3.14
N TYR A 273 15.99 5.63 -3.10
CA TYR A 273 15.23 5.17 -4.26
C TYR A 273 13.72 5.25 -3.99
N MET A 274 12.94 5.58 -5.01
CA MET A 274 11.49 5.75 -4.93
C MET A 274 10.77 4.82 -5.93
N PRO A 275 10.45 3.56 -5.54
CA PRO A 275 9.94 2.54 -6.46
C PRO A 275 8.66 2.94 -7.20
N CYS A 276 7.82 3.77 -6.58
CA CYS A 276 6.55 4.22 -7.17
C CYS A 276 6.72 5.16 -8.38
N MET A 277 7.90 5.79 -8.55
CA MET A 277 8.16 6.71 -9.66
C MET A 277 8.72 6.05 -10.90
N ILE A 278 9.26 4.85 -10.75
CA ILE A 278 10.00 4.19 -11.82
C ILE A 278 9.04 3.94 -13.00
N LYS A 279 9.55 4.11 -14.21
CA LYS A 279 8.84 3.78 -15.44
C LYS A 279 8.68 2.27 -15.59
N ALA A 280 7.63 1.89 -16.30
CA ALA A 280 7.44 0.51 -16.70
C ALA A 280 8.40 0.19 -17.85
N GLU A 281 9.01 -0.98 -17.79
CA GLU A 281 9.86 -1.51 -18.86
C GLU A 281 9.21 -2.80 -19.41
N PRO A 282 9.09 -2.97 -20.74
CA PRO A 282 8.68 -4.22 -21.33
C PRO A 282 9.46 -5.41 -20.76
N PHE A 283 8.71 -6.42 -20.30
CA PHE A 283 9.29 -7.56 -19.60
C PHE A 283 10.37 -8.32 -20.39
N HIS A 284 10.29 -8.33 -21.72
CA HIS A 284 11.28 -8.98 -22.58
C HIS A 284 12.62 -8.23 -22.65
N ASN A 285 12.64 -6.94 -22.28
CA ASN A 285 13.88 -6.16 -22.13
C ASN A 285 14.53 -6.42 -20.78
N ILE A 286 13.72 -6.70 -19.75
CA ILE A 286 14.20 -7.04 -18.40
C ILE A 286 14.76 -8.45 -18.41
N ILE A 287 13.94 -9.44 -18.76
CA ILE A 287 14.40 -10.82 -18.91
C ILE A 287 15.04 -10.92 -20.29
N GLY A 288 16.32 -10.52 -20.40
CA GLY A 288 17.12 -10.86 -21.56
C GLY A 288 16.94 -12.34 -21.86
N ARG A 289 16.70 -12.69 -23.13
CA ARG A 289 16.61 -14.10 -23.56
C ARG A 289 17.97 -14.74 -23.32
N SER A 290 18.16 -15.33 -22.15
CA SER A 290 19.26 -16.25 -21.94
C SER A 290 18.90 -17.52 -22.70
N GLU A 291 19.55 -17.69 -23.83
CA GLU A 291 19.46 -18.88 -24.70
C GLU A 291 20.52 -19.93 -24.30
N SER A 292 21.18 -19.75 -23.15
CA SER A 292 22.16 -20.69 -22.63
C SER A 292 21.48 -21.96 -22.15
N GLU A 293 22.00 -23.11 -22.58
CA GLU A 293 21.60 -24.43 -22.07
C GLU A 293 21.81 -24.60 -20.55
N TYR A 294 22.57 -23.69 -19.94
CA TYR A 294 22.89 -23.67 -18.50
C TYR A 294 22.00 -22.71 -17.68
N ASP A 295 21.00 -22.06 -18.28
CA ASP A 295 20.02 -21.26 -17.55
C ASP A 295 18.80 -22.11 -17.16
N ARG A 296 18.72 -22.44 -15.88
CA ARG A 296 17.56 -23.13 -15.31
C ARG A 296 16.63 -22.12 -14.64
N ARG A 297 15.34 -22.26 -14.91
CA ARG A 297 14.30 -21.43 -14.31
C ARG A 297 13.35 -22.28 -13.51
N THR A 298 13.01 -21.84 -12.31
CA THR A 298 11.89 -22.43 -11.59
C THR A 298 10.59 -22.12 -12.34
N SER A 299 9.56 -22.92 -12.09
CA SER A 299 8.20 -22.48 -12.37
C SER A 299 7.90 -21.17 -11.65
N TRP A 300 6.90 -20.42 -12.11
CA TRP A 300 6.44 -19.21 -11.45
C TRP A 300 5.58 -19.56 -10.24
N PHE A 301 5.99 -19.10 -9.06
CA PHE A 301 5.16 -19.10 -7.87
C PHE A 301 4.25 -17.86 -7.89
N CYS A 302 2.97 -18.03 -7.59
CA CYS A 302 1.99 -16.95 -7.68
C CYS A 302 1.13 -16.87 -6.40
N LEU A 303 1.07 -15.69 -5.79
CA LEU A 303 0.00 -15.35 -4.86
C LEU A 303 -1.09 -14.61 -5.63
N LYS A 304 -2.22 -15.28 -5.90
CA LYS A 304 -3.35 -14.70 -6.60
C LYS A 304 -4.36 -14.15 -5.61
N PHE A 305 -4.42 -12.83 -5.51
CA PHE A 305 -5.32 -12.11 -4.63
C PHE A 305 -6.70 -11.92 -5.27
N ASN A 306 -7.72 -11.90 -4.40
CA ASN A 306 -9.07 -11.44 -4.77
C ASN A 306 -9.01 -9.96 -5.15
N PHE A 307 -8.38 -9.17 -4.27
CA PHE A 307 -8.05 -7.76 -4.49
C PHE A 307 -6.66 -7.47 -3.95
N LEU A 308 -5.92 -6.62 -4.66
CA LEU A 308 -4.58 -6.21 -4.29
C LEU A 308 -4.53 -4.68 -4.35
N PRO A 309 -4.36 -3.98 -3.20
CA PRO A 309 -4.28 -2.53 -3.20
C PRO A 309 -3.16 -2.02 -4.12
N PRO A 310 -3.35 -0.91 -4.86
CA PRO A 310 -2.36 -0.44 -5.83
C PRO A 310 -0.96 -0.21 -5.25
N SER A 311 -0.85 0.27 -4.01
CA SER A 311 0.44 0.51 -3.33
C SER A 311 1.04 -0.76 -2.71
N TYR A 312 0.28 -1.86 -2.62
CA TYR A 312 0.68 -3.05 -1.86
C TYR A 312 1.97 -3.67 -2.38
N PHE A 313 2.12 -3.70 -3.70
CA PHE A 313 3.34 -4.21 -4.32
C PHE A 313 4.57 -3.34 -4.04
N ASN A 314 4.41 -2.02 -3.89
CA ASN A 314 5.53 -1.15 -3.56
C ASN A 314 6.07 -1.43 -2.15
N HIS A 315 5.19 -1.68 -1.16
CA HIS A 315 5.62 -2.11 0.18
C HIS A 315 6.44 -3.40 0.14
N ILE A 316 6.04 -4.34 -0.72
CA ILE A 316 6.77 -5.60 -0.94
C ILE A 316 8.12 -5.31 -1.59
N LEU A 317 8.16 -4.55 -2.69
CA LEU A 317 9.42 -4.17 -3.34
C LEU A 317 10.38 -3.50 -2.36
N VAL A 318 9.94 -2.48 -1.60
CA VAL A 318 10.75 -1.81 -0.59
C VAL A 318 11.29 -2.80 0.44
N SER A 319 10.46 -3.73 0.92
CA SER A 319 10.88 -4.74 1.87
C SER A 319 11.94 -5.70 1.30
N PHE A 320 11.81 -6.10 0.02
CA PHE A 320 12.82 -6.90 -0.66
C PHE A 320 14.12 -6.11 -0.87
N VAL A 321 14.06 -4.82 -1.23
CA VAL A 321 15.25 -3.94 -1.38
C VAL A 321 16.01 -3.76 -0.06
N LYS A 322 15.30 -3.76 1.07
CA LYS A 322 15.91 -3.71 2.43
C LYS A 322 16.57 -5.03 2.84
N ARG A 323 16.28 -6.16 2.17
CA ARG A 323 16.70 -7.51 2.60
C ARG A 323 17.63 -8.22 1.62
N LEU A 324 17.50 -7.95 0.33
CA LEU A 324 18.23 -8.61 -0.75
C LEU A 324 18.96 -7.58 -1.61
N GLU A 325 20.09 -8.00 -2.17
CA GLU A 325 20.86 -7.15 -3.07
C GLU A 325 20.15 -7.04 -4.42
N LEU A 326 19.92 -5.82 -4.89
CA LEU A 326 19.43 -5.58 -6.25
C LEU A 326 20.53 -5.94 -7.27
N LEU A 327 20.14 -6.56 -8.38
CA LEU A 327 21.07 -6.68 -9.51
C LEU A 327 21.35 -5.30 -10.10
N VAL A 328 22.59 -5.12 -10.56
CA VAL A 328 23.07 -3.86 -11.13
C VAL A 328 23.43 -4.08 -12.59
N GLU A 329 22.90 -3.25 -13.47
CA GLU A 329 23.28 -3.22 -14.89
C GLU A 329 24.69 -2.64 -15.09
N GLN A 330 25.25 -2.80 -16.29
CA GLN A 330 26.58 -2.26 -16.64
C GLN A 330 26.67 -0.72 -16.46
N ASN A 331 25.57 -0.01 -16.68
CA ASN A 331 25.44 1.44 -16.49
C ASN A 331 25.21 1.84 -15.01
N ARG A 332 25.31 0.90 -14.06
CA ARG A 332 25.05 1.06 -12.62
C ARG A 332 23.59 1.29 -12.24
N ARG A 333 22.64 1.09 -13.16
CA ARG A 333 21.21 1.10 -12.89
C ARG A 333 20.82 -0.13 -12.09
N LEU A 334 20.05 0.05 -11.03
CA LEU A 334 19.44 -1.07 -10.31
C LEU A 334 18.33 -1.68 -11.16
N ARG A 335 18.25 -3.02 -11.22
CA ARG A 335 17.25 -3.76 -12.00
C ARG A 335 15.91 -3.81 -11.26
N MET A 336 15.35 -2.61 -11.09
CA MET A 336 14.06 -2.32 -10.51
C MET A 336 13.30 -1.43 -11.49
N TYR A 337 12.05 -1.81 -11.77
CA TYR A 337 11.17 -1.14 -12.71
C TYR A 337 9.78 -1.04 -12.09
N ARG A 338 8.87 -0.27 -12.71
CA ARG A 338 7.47 -0.29 -12.26
C ARG A 338 6.98 -1.74 -12.26
N ASN A 339 6.44 -2.17 -11.12
CA ASN A 339 5.84 -3.49 -10.95
C ASN A 339 6.80 -4.68 -11.06
N ILE A 340 8.12 -4.46 -11.07
CA ILE A 340 9.13 -5.52 -11.25
C ILE A 340 10.40 -5.23 -10.43
N GLY A 341 10.93 -6.22 -9.72
CA GLY A 341 12.26 -6.15 -9.09
C GLY A 341 13.06 -7.43 -9.34
N GLU A 342 14.37 -7.27 -9.54
CA GLU A 342 15.29 -8.39 -9.70
C GLU A 342 16.44 -8.33 -8.68
N PHE A 343 16.58 -9.42 -7.92
CA PHE A 343 17.41 -9.50 -6.73
C PHE A 343 18.38 -10.69 -6.84
N GLN A 344 19.56 -10.56 -6.24
CA GLN A 344 20.50 -11.65 -6.05
C GLN A 344 20.10 -12.46 -4.81
N LEU A 345 20.04 -13.78 -4.94
CA LEU A 345 19.79 -14.70 -3.84
C LEU A 345 21.07 -15.25 -3.23
N ASN A 346 22.19 -15.18 -3.96
CA ASN A 346 23.47 -15.67 -3.50
C ASN A 346 24.61 -14.72 -3.89
N THR A 347 25.73 -14.84 -3.18
CA THR A 347 26.90 -13.97 -3.35
C THR A 347 27.63 -14.19 -4.68
N SER A 348 27.45 -15.34 -5.33
CA SER A 348 28.02 -15.62 -6.65
C SER A 348 27.25 -14.95 -7.79
N GLY A 349 26.07 -14.38 -7.53
CA GLY A 349 25.17 -13.83 -8.55
C GLY A 349 24.61 -14.88 -9.52
N SER A 350 24.79 -16.18 -9.22
CA SER A 350 24.30 -17.27 -10.06
C SER A 350 22.82 -17.57 -9.83
N GLN A 351 22.23 -17.10 -8.73
CA GLN A 351 20.82 -17.23 -8.43
C GLN A 351 20.17 -15.86 -8.35
N THR A 352 19.17 -15.63 -9.21
CA THR A 352 18.46 -14.35 -9.25
C THR A 352 16.96 -14.56 -9.08
N LEU A 353 16.36 -13.77 -8.18
CA LEU A 353 14.92 -13.73 -7.97
C LEU A 353 14.33 -12.58 -8.77
N VAL A 354 13.34 -12.89 -9.61
CA VAL A 354 12.46 -11.89 -10.21
C VAL A 354 11.12 -11.92 -9.50
N ILE A 355 10.65 -10.76 -9.04
CA ILE A 355 9.30 -10.56 -8.50
C ILE A 355 8.55 -9.54 -9.36
N CYS A 356 7.32 -9.87 -9.75
CA CYS A 356 6.48 -8.99 -10.55
C CYS A 356 5.06 -8.88 -10.00
N LEU A 357 4.41 -7.75 -10.29
CA LEU A 357 2.97 -7.57 -10.16
C LEU A 357 2.28 -7.86 -11.49
N SER A 358 1.22 -8.66 -11.45
CA SER A 358 0.40 -8.97 -12.62
C SER A 358 -1.09 -9.08 -12.28
N LYS A 359 -1.86 -8.06 -12.68
CA LYS A 359 -3.26 -7.89 -12.25
C LYS A 359 -3.30 -7.96 -10.71
N ASN A 360 -4.23 -8.71 -10.12
CA ASN A 360 -4.25 -8.92 -8.67
C ASN A 360 -3.39 -10.13 -8.27
N ALA A 361 -2.15 -10.24 -8.76
CA ALA A 361 -1.25 -11.32 -8.37
C ALA A 361 0.19 -10.86 -8.25
N ILE A 362 0.88 -11.40 -7.26
CA ILE A 362 2.33 -11.23 -7.09
C ILE A 362 2.97 -12.54 -7.50
N VAL A 363 3.94 -12.46 -8.39
CA VAL A 363 4.56 -13.63 -9.03
C VAL A 363 6.08 -13.59 -8.87
N MET A 364 6.66 -14.74 -8.56
CA MET A 364 8.11 -14.92 -8.36
C MET A 364 8.66 -16.04 -9.23
N GLN A 365 9.86 -15.85 -9.75
CA GLN A 365 10.65 -16.87 -10.43
C GLN A 365 12.11 -16.74 -10.01
N VAL A 366 12.77 -17.88 -9.78
CA VAL A 366 14.22 -17.91 -9.60
C VAL A 366 14.88 -18.39 -10.90
N ARG A 367 15.91 -17.67 -11.34
CA ARG A 367 16.84 -18.14 -12.37
C ARG A 367 18.12 -18.62 -11.73
N GLN A 368 18.70 -19.63 -12.34
CA GLN A 368 19.92 -20.26 -11.90
C GLN A 368 20.85 -20.42 -13.10
N LEU A 369 21.97 -19.70 -13.07
CA LEU A 369 23.00 -19.79 -14.08
C LEU A 369 24.07 -20.81 -13.65
N ASN A 370 24.41 -21.74 -14.53
CA ASN A 370 25.45 -22.75 -14.30
C ASN A 370 25.23 -23.59 -13.03
N CYS A 371 23.96 -23.83 -12.67
CA CYS A 371 23.60 -24.67 -11.53
C CYS A 371 23.05 -26.02 -12.01
N SER A 372 23.65 -27.11 -11.53
CA SER A 372 23.22 -28.48 -11.87
C SER A 372 22.30 -29.11 -10.82
N GLU A 373 22.15 -28.50 -9.65
CA GLU A 373 21.37 -29.03 -8.53
C GLU A 373 19.92 -28.55 -8.57
N ASP A 374 19.00 -29.43 -8.21
CA ASP A 374 17.60 -29.07 -8.02
C ASP A 374 17.43 -28.48 -6.61
N ILE A 375 17.44 -27.15 -6.54
CA ILE A 375 17.33 -26.40 -5.28
C ILE A 375 15.86 -26.03 -5.03
N CYS A 376 15.42 -26.23 -3.79
CA CYS A 376 14.12 -25.75 -3.32
C CYS A 376 14.26 -24.33 -2.76
N PHE A 377 13.38 -23.42 -3.19
CA PHE A 377 13.32 -22.03 -2.75
C PHE A 377 12.11 -21.79 -1.84
N SER A 378 11.77 -22.76 -0.99
CA SER A 378 10.69 -22.63 0.01
C SER A 378 10.91 -21.41 0.91
N ASP A 379 12.15 -21.17 1.34
CA ASP A 379 12.50 -20.04 2.21
C ASP A 379 12.22 -18.70 1.54
N VAL A 380 12.49 -18.56 0.23
CA VAL A 380 12.19 -17.34 -0.53
C VAL A 380 10.68 -17.11 -0.64
N LYS A 381 9.92 -18.20 -0.82
CA LYS A 381 8.45 -18.18 -0.81
C LYS A 381 7.91 -17.79 0.57
N ASP A 382 8.50 -18.31 1.65
CA ASP A 382 8.11 -17.99 3.02
C ASP A 382 8.39 -16.51 3.36
N ILE A 383 9.49 -15.92 2.87
CA ILE A 383 9.75 -14.47 2.98
C ILE A 383 8.59 -13.65 2.39
N LEU A 384 8.09 -14.00 1.19
CA LEU A 384 6.96 -13.29 0.60
C LEU A 384 5.68 -13.45 1.43
N ILE A 385 5.40 -14.66 1.92
CA ILE A 385 4.22 -14.93 2.75
C ILE A 385 4.27 -14.13 4.05
N ASP A 386 5.41 -14.10 4.72
CA ASP A 386 5.63 -13.33 5.94
C ASP A 386 5.48 -11.83 5.70
N LEU A 387 5.99 -11.31 4.59
CA LEU A 387 5.79 -9.91 4.20
C LEU A 387 4.32 -9.59 3.94
N VAL A 388 3.60 -10.48 3.27
CA VAL A 388 2.16 -10.32 3.06
C VAL A 388 1.43 -10.27 4.40
N ASN A 389 1.76 -11.14 5.35
CA ASN A 389 1.16 -11.14 6.69
C ASN A 389 1.53 -9.88 7.48
N LEU A 390 2.78 -9.42 7.40
CA LEU A 390 3.25 -8.22 8.08
C LEU A 390 2.52 -6.97 7.58
N ILE A 391 2.41 -6.79 6.26
CA ILE A 391 1.70 -5.64 5.67
C ILE A 391 0.20 -5.73 6.01
N LYS A 392 -0.38 -6.94 6.00
CA LYS A 392 -1.76 -7.18 6.42
C LYS A 392 -2.01 -6.68 7.85
N GLN A 393 -1.15 -7.05 8.79
CA GLN A 393 -1.22 -6.61 10.18
C GLN A 393 -1.01 -5.10 10.31
N ARG A 394 0.04 -4.58 9.67
CA ARG A 394 0.45 -3.17 9.73
C ARG A 394 -0.67 -2.20 9.36
N TYR A 395 -1.41 -2.51 8.29
CA TYR A 395 -2.47 -1.63 7.79
C TYR A 395 -3.87 -2.07 8.21
N GLY A 396 -3.98 -3.13 9.02
CA GLY A 396 -5.26 -3.72 9.40
C GLY A 396 -6.12 -4.13 8.21
N ILE A 397 -5.51 -4.42 7.06
CA ILE A 397 -6.25 -4.72 5.83
C ILE A 397 -6.61 -6.19 5.80
N ASN A 398 -7.78 -6.54 5.26
CA ASN A 398 -8.09 -7.94 5.01
C ASN A 398 -7.94 -8.29 3.54
N ILE A 399 -6.79 -8.89 3.22
CA ILE A 399 -6.55 -9.51 1.92
C ILE A 399 -6.50 -11.03 2.04
N THR A 400 -6.97 -11.69 1.00
CA THR A 400 -6.95 -13.13 0.82
C THR A 400 -6.30 -13.46 -0.52
N TYR A 401 -5.61 -14.58 -0.57
CA TYR A 401 -4.95 -15.07 -1.76
C TYR A 401 -5.03 -16.59 -1.86
N THR A 402 -4.87 -17.08 -3.08
CA THR A 402 -4.68 -18.49 -3.39
C THR A 402 -3.28 -18.69 -3.95
N ILE A 403 -2.66 -19.83 -3.64
CA ILE A 403 -1.37 -20.20 -4.22
C ILE A 403 -1.63 -20.83 -5.58
N LYS A 404 -1.02 -20.25 -6.60
CA LYS A 404 -1.07 -20.74 -7.97
C LYS A 404 0.33 -20.88 -8.53
N PHE A 405 0.43 -21.69 -9.57
CA PHE A 405 1.68 -21.90 -10.30
C PHE A 405 1.50 -21.69 -11.79
N LYS A 406 2.64 -21.60 -12.45
CA LYS A 406 2.75 -21.52 -13.89
C LYS A 406 4.11 -22.07 -14.32
N CYS A 407 4.17 -22.72 -15.47
CA CYS A 407 5.42 -23.30 -15.97
C CYS A 407 6.52 -22.26 -16.19
N ALA A 408 7.77 -22.70 -16.08
CA ALA A 408 8.97 -21.86 -16.11
C ALA A 408 9.08 -20.95 -17.36
N ASP A 409 8.66 -21.46 -18.52
CA ASP A 409 8.80 -20.76 -19.80
C ASP A 409 7.65 -19.80 -20.11
N GLY A 410 6.63 -19.72 -19.25
CA GLY A 410 5.41 -18.99 -19.57
C GLY A 410 5.52 -17.50 -19.25
N ILE A 411 4.64 -16.68 -19.82
CA ILE A 411 4.65 -15.23 -19.60
C ILE A 411 4.00 -14.88 -18.24
N TYR A 412 4.68 -14.17 -17.35
CA TYR A 412 4.20 -13.93 -15.97
C TYR A 412 2.75 -13.40 -15.82
N ASN A 413 2.19 -12.79 -16.87
CA ASN A 413 0.87 -12.15 -16.88
C ASN A 413 -0.31 -12.95 -17.45
N SER A 414 -0.13 -14.25 -17.69
CA SER A 414 -1.13 -15.10 -18.34
C SER A 414 -1.66 -16.24 -17.44
N CYS A 415 -1.96 -17.43 -17.97
CA CYS A 415 -2.72 -18.47 -17.28
C CYS A 415 -1.97 -19.03 -16.06
N ARG A 416 -2.73 -19.36 -15.01
CA ARG A 416 -2.24 -19.89 -13.73
C ARG A 416 -3.09 -21.09 -13.34
N ILE A 417 -2.46 -22.10 -12.73
CA ILE A 417 -3.13 -23.30 -12.22
C ILE A 417 -3.06 -23.32 -10.70
N ASP A 418 -4.13 -23.75 -10.06
CA ASP A 418 -4.20 -23.88 -8.60
C ASP A 418 -3.31 -25.02 -8.10
N LEU A 419 -2.67 -24.81 -6.95
CA LEU A 419 -1.82 -25.83 -6.33
C LEU A 419 -2.59 -27.13 -6.06
N GLU A 420 -3.82 -27.02 -5.55
CA GLU A 420 -4.69 -28.18 -5.28
C GLU A 420 -4.87 -29.04 -6.54
N THR A 421 -5.17 -28.41 -7.68
CA THR A 421 -5.29 -29.12 -8.97
C THR A 421 -3.98 -29.79 -9.38
N LEU A 422 -2.82 -29.15 -9.17
CA LEU A 422 -1.52 -29.76 -9.47
C LEU A 422 -1.18 -30.94 -8.56
N MET A 423 -1.64 -30.93 -7.31
CA MET A 423 -1.42 -32.04 -6.38
C MET A 423 -2.32 -33.24 -6.69
N GLU A 424 -3.48 -33.01 -7.30
CA GLU A 424 -4.43 -34.06 -7.69
C GLU A 424 -4.12 -34.71 -9.04
N THR A 425 -3.35 -34.05 -9.92
CA THR A 425 -3.00 -34.58 -11.24
C THR A 425 -1.53 -34.94 -11.35
N SER A 426 -1.19 -36.00 -12.09
CA SER A 426 0.21 -36.35 -12.38
C SER A 426 0.82 -35.46 -13.46
N GLU A 427 0.00 -34.96 -14.38
CA GLU A 427 0.44 -34.14 -15.50
C GLU A 427 -0.42 -32.87 -15.66
N TYR A 428 0.22 -31.82 -16.17
CA TYR A 428 -0.39 -30.53 -16.49
C TYR A 428 -0.13 -30.15 -17.94
N ARG A 429 -1.19 -29.79 -18.66
CA ARG A 429 -1.11 -29.31 -20.05
C ARG A 429 -1.01 -27.79 -20.10
N CYS A 430 0.15 -27.27 -20.48
CA CYS A 430 0.35 -25.83 -20.60
C CYS A 430 -0.21 -25.28 -21.92
N LYS A 431 -1.24 -24.43 -21.81
CA LYS A 431 -1.88 -23.78 -22.97
C LYS A 431 -0.99 -22.75 -23.68
N GLU A 432 0.11 -22.33 -23.07
CA GLU A 432 0.98 -21.26 -23.59
C GLU A 432 2.15 -21.79 -24.43
N HIS A 433 2.53 -23.05 -24.23
CA HIS A 433 3.62 -23.70 -24.96
C HIS A 433 3.09 -24.80 -25.85
N ARG A 434 2.22 -24.44 -26.81
CA ARG A 434 1.66 -25.40 -27.80
C ARG A 434 1.02 -26.66 -27.16
N ASN A 435 0.42 -26.53 -25.98
CA ASN A 435 -0.13 -27.66 -25.21
C ASN A 435 0.93 -28.69 -24.76
N ALA A 436 2.16 -28.25 -24.48
CA ALA A 436 3.18 -29.09 -23.87
C ALA A 436 2.66 -29.71 -22.56
N MET A 437 3.03 -30.96 -22.35
CA MET A 437 2.74 -31.70 -21.12
C MET A 437 3.91 -31.55 -20.17
N HIS A 438 3.61 -31.15 -18.93
CA HIS A 438 4.58 -31.07 -17.84
C HIS A 438 4.19 -32.07 -16.75
N SER A 439 5.16 -32.63 -16.05
CA SER A 439 4.91 -33.28 -14.74
C SER A 439 4.36 -32.23 -13.79
N SER A 440 3.22 -32.49 -13.15
CA SER A 440 2.62 -31.54 -12.20
C SER A 440 3.55 -31.29 -11.01
N LYS A 441 4.27 -32.32 -10.57
CA LYS A 441 5.25 -32.23 -9.46
C LYS A 441 6.37 -31.24 -9.77
N ASP A 442 6.86 -31.25 -11.02
CA ASP A 442 7.96 -30.38 -11.45
C ASP A 442 7.54 -28.90 -11.48
N ILE A 443 6.23 -28.62 -11.51
CA ILE A 443 5.69 -27.26 -11.48
C ILE A 443 5.80 -26.64 -10.08
N TYR A 444 5.64 -27.41 -9.00
CA TYR A 444 5.63 -26.86 -7.64
C TYR A 444 6.82 -27.28 -6.77
N SER A 445 7.58 -28.32 -7.14
CA SER A 445 8.66 -28.88 -6.32
C SER A 445 9.79 -27.90 -6.00
N SER A 446 10.11 -26.97 -6.91
CA SER A 446 11.12 -25.94 -6.66
C SER A 446 10.73 -24.92 -5.59
N TRP A 447 9.47 -24.91 -5.14
CA TRP A 447 8.94 -23.93 -4.18
C TRP A 447 8.38 -24.55 -2.91
N LEU A 448 8.09 -25.84 -2.92
CA LEU A 448 7.47 -26.54 -1.80
C LEU A 448 8.36 -27.69 -1.37
N THR A 449 8.73 -27.69 -0.09
CA THR A 449 9.30 -28.86 0.58
C THR A 449 8.18 -29.90 0.66
N VAL A 450 8.13 -30.81 -0.30
CA VAL A 450 7.19 -31.92 -0.25
C VAL A 450 7.66 -32.81 0.90
N CYS A 451 7.00 -32.72 2.06
CA CYS A 451 7.14 -33.75 3.08
C CYS A 451 6.80 -35.08 2.41
N LYS A 452 7.78 -36.00 2.41
CA LYS A 452 7.58 -37.37 1.96
C LYS A 452 6.61 -38.11 2.87
#